data_AF-A0A7C5EMV0-F1
#
_entry.id   AF-A0A7C5EMV0-F1
#
_cell.length_a   1.000
_cell.length_b   1.000
_cell.length_c   1.000
_cell.angle_alpha   90.00
_cell.angle_beta   90.00
_cell.angle_gamma   90.00
#
_symmetry.space_group_name_H-M   'P 1'
#
loop_
_entity.id
_entity.type
_entity.pdbx_description
1 polymer ?
#
loop_
_entity_poly.entity_id
_entity_poly.type
_entity_poly.pdbx_seq_one_letter_code
_entity_poly.pdbx_strand_id
1 'polypeptide(L)'
;MKKAFFLLAALLLAGTAESGPDSPQTISAKMLAQEKTGENPSFPCPPVTLAPFYLIQEKAAKVWIERVIVSIEGEKTAKELNQPRVRNVLFEILLSEPEKSAWPAKMQAAMEQVLGKTAVHSVHLSQCFLLF
;
A
#
# COMPACT_ATOMS: atom_id res chain seq x y z
N MET A 1 -32.40 -32.39 -7.14
CA MET A 1 -33.50 -31.70 -6.41
C MET A 1 -33.09 -30.25 -6.14
N LYS A 2 -34.04 -29.33 -6.31
CA LYS A 2 -34.09 -27.92 -5.87
C LYS A 2 -33.16 -26.87 -6.52
N LYS A 3 -33.80 -26.13 -7.44
CA LYS A 3 -33.46 -24.79 -7.93
C LYS A 3 -33.68 -23.75 -6.82
N ALA A 4 -32.98 -22.62 -6.86
CA ALA A 4 -33.45 -21.39 -6.23
C ALA A 4 -33.16 -20.20 -7.17
N PHE A 5 -34.21 -19.81 -7.89
CA PHE A 5 -34.40 -18.50 -8.48
C PHE A 5 -34.61 -17.48 -7.36
N PHE A 6 -34.07 -16.26 -7.50
CA PHE A 6 -34.69 -15.09 -6.89
C PHE A 6 -34.72 -13.95 -7.91
N LEU A 7 -35.93 -13.71 -8.42
CA LEU A 7 -36.37 -12.45 -9.03
C LEU A 7 -36.32 -11.36 -7.95
N LEU A 8 -35.88 -10.16 -8.31
CA LEU A 8 -36.24 -8.94 -7.60
C LEU A 8 -37.06 -8.04 -8.53
N ALA A 9 -38.22 -7.64 -8.04
CA ALA A 9 -39.31 -7.02 -8.75
C ALA A 9 -39.05 -5.55 -9.11
N ALA A 10 -39.60 -5.17 -10.26
CA ALA A 10 -39.75 -3.79 -10.70
C ALA A 10 -40.78 -3.04 -9.83
N LEU A 11 -40.47 -1.80 -9.47
CA LEU A 11 -41.47 -0.85 -8.98
C LEU A 11 -41.62 0.27 -10.02
N LEU A 12 -42.77 0.26 -10.69
CA LEU A 12 -43.31 1.35 -11.49
C LEU A 12 -43.82 2.44 -10.53
N LEU A 13 -43.41 3.69 -10.76
CA LEU A 13 -44.21 4.85 -10.38
C LEU A 13 -44.38 5.73 -11.61
N ALA A 14 -45.64 5.81 -12.02
CA ALA A 14 -46.13 6.63 -13.11
C ALA A 14 -45.95 8.12 -12.80
N GLY A 15 -45.54 8.87 -13.81
CA GLY A 15 -45.63 10.33 -13.86
C GLY A 15 -46.17 10.72 -15.23
N THR A 16 -47.42 11.16 -15.25
CA THR A 16 -48.18 11.69 -16.39
C THR A 16 -47.76 13.11 -16.74
N ALA A 17 -47.52 13.40 -18.02
CA ALA A 17 -47.69 14.72 -18.67
C ALA A 17 -47.54 14.47 -20.18
N GLU A 18 -48.62 14.36 -20.95
CA GLU A 18 -49.36 15.46 -21.62
C GLU A 18 -48.53 16.19 -22.70
N SER A 19 -49.16 16.34 -23.86
CA SER A 19 -48.57 16.46 -25.19
C SER A 19 -48.61 17.89 -25.77
N GLY A 20 -47.47 18.33 -26.33
CA GLY A 20 -47.32 19.23 -27.49
C GLY A 20 -47.35 20.76 -27.23
N PRO A 21 -47.07 21.62 -28.24
CA PRO A 21 -46.14 21.53 -29.39
C PRO A 21 -45.22 22.78 -29.53
N ASP A 22 -44.42 22.84 -30.61
CA ASP A 22 -43.74 24.02 -31.21
C ASP A 22 -42.39 24.55 -30.67
N SER A 23 -41.35 24.21 -31.46
CA SER A 23 -40.38 25.14 -32.09
C SER A 23 -39.11 25.63 -31.34
N PRO A 24 -38.06 26.05 -32.11
CA PRO A 24 -36.68 25.62 -31.87
C PRO A 24 -35.70 26.75 -31.44
N GLN A 25 -34.48 26.31 -31.09
CA GLN A 25 -33.22 27.06 -30.90
C GLN A 25 -33.04 27.79 -29.56
N THR A 26 -32.07 27.32 -28.76
CA THR A 26 -31.11 28.18 -28.03
C THR A 26 -29.89 27.34 -27.63
N ILE A 27 -28.83 27.46 -28.44
CA ILE A 27 -27.42 27.71 -28.07
C ILE A 27 -26.96 27.32 -26.63
N SER A 28 -25.84 26.59 -26.59
CA SER A 28 -24.88 26.48 -25.47
C SER A 28 -25.27 25.71 -24.20
N ALA A 29 -24.85 24.44 -24.16
CA ALA A 29 -24.41 23.78 -22.92
C ALA A 29 -23.23 22.81 -23.18
N LYS A 30 -22.35 23.14 -24.13
CA LYS A 30 -21.02 22.52 -24.26
C LYS A 30 -20.02 23.39 -23.49
N MET A 31 -20.15 23.46 -22.18
CA MET A 31 -19.17 23.97 -21.21
C MET A 31 -19.79 23.80 -19.84
N LEU A 32 -19.04 23.23 -18.88
CA LEU A 32 -19.45 22.80 -17.53
C LEU A 32 -19.96 21.35 -17.40
N ALA A 33 -19.22 20.40 -17.96
CA ALA A 33 -18.86 19.21 -17.18
C ALA A 33 -17.38 19.35 -16.83
N GLN A 34 -17.13 20.31 -15.94
CA GLN A 34 -15.84 20.51 -15.31
C GLN A 34 -15.49 19.23 -14.56
N GLU A 35 -14.34 18.66 -14.93
CA GLU A 35 -13.55 17.71 -14.17
C GLU A 35 -14.02 17.54 -12.72
N LYS A 36 -14.77 16.47 -12.46
CA LYS A 36 -14.58 15.74 -11.20
C LYS A 36 -13.39 14.83 -11.40
N THR A 37 -12.21 15.44 -11.41
CA THR A 37 -10.97 14.79 -11.02
C THR A 37 -11.24 14.28 -9.61
N GLY A 38 -11.50 12.98 -9.49
CA GLY A 38 -11.41 12.30 -8.22
C GLY A 38 -9.96 12.35 -7.79
N GLU A 39 -9.55 13.48 -7.20
CA GLU A 39 -8.35 13.55 -6.38
C GLU A 39 -8.48 12.45 -5.34
N ASN A 40 -7.67 11.43 -5.51
CA ASN A 40 -7.38 10.48 -4.45
C ASN A 40 -6.62 11.29 -3.38
N PRO A 41 -7.18 11.57 -2.19
CA PRO A 41 -6.45 12.35 -1.20
C PRO A 41 -5.50 11.39 -0.48
N SER A 42 -4.45 10.98 -1.18
CA SER A 42 -3.32 10.30 -0.58
C SER A 42 -2.32 11.37 -0.19
N PHE A 43 -2.39 11.84 1.06
CA PHE A 43 -1.19 12.37 1.68
C PHE A 43 -0.34 11.14 2.01
N PRO A 44 0.77 10.87 1.31
CA PRO A 44 1.64 9.77 1.71
C PRO A 44 2.15 10.10 3.11
N CYS A 45 1.81 9.24 4.08
CA CYS A 45 2.45 9.31 5.38
C CYS A 45 3.96 9.16 5.14
N PRO A 46 4.81 10.09 5.64
CA PRO A 46 6.23 10.04 5.34
C PRO A 46 6.81 8.68 5.77
N PRO A 47 7.74 8.08 5.01
CA PRO A 47 8.31 6.79 5.35
C PRO A 47 8.88 6.79 6.76
N VAL A 48 8.52 5.79 7.54
CA VAL A 48 9.04 5.60 8.88
C VAL A 48 10.33 4.79 8.80
N THR A 49 11.44 5.42 9.14
CA THR A 49 12.74 4.74 9.25
C THR A 49 12.86 4.06 10.61
N LEU A 50 13.17 2.76 10.59
CA LEU A 50 13.41 1.97 11.80
C LEU A 50 14.84 2.16 12.30
N ALA A 51 15.06 1.88 13.59
CA ALA A 51 16.42 1.77 14.10
C ALA A 51 17.20 0.72 13.29
N PRO A 52 18.48 0.98 12.94
CA PRO A 52 19.23 0.13 12.03
C PRO A 52 19.41 -1.29 12.58
N PHE A 53 19.56 -2.24 11.67
CA PHE A 53 20.03 -3.59 11.98
C PHE A 53 21.53 -3.65 11.70
N TYR A 54 22.29 -4.26 12.60
CA TYR A 54 23.72 -4.47 12.44
C TYR A 54 23.96 -5.96 12.26
N LEU A 55 24.48 -6.35 11.10
CA LEU A 55 24.87 -7.71 10.79
C LEU A 55 26.39 -7.80 10.90
N ILE A 56 26.87 -8.66 11.79
CA ILE A 56 28.29 -8.98 11.91
C ILE A 56 28.57 -10.10 10.92
N GLN A 57 29.47 -9.85 9.97
CA GLN A 57 29.87 -10.83 8.98
C GLN A 57 31.37 -11.09 9.09
N GLU A 58 31.73 -12.36 9.02
CA GLU A 58 33.11 -12.83 9.07
C GLU A 58 33.44 -13.62 7.80
N LYS A 59 34.53 -13.24 7.12
CA LYS A 59 35.08 -14.01 6.00
C LYS A 59 36.59 -13.89 5.95
N ALA A 60 37.27 -15.02 5.83
CA ALA A 60 38.73 -15.08 5.65
C ALA A 60 39.50 -14.20 6.66
N ALA A 61 39.16 -14.35 7.96
CA ALA A 61 39.73 -13.61 9.09
C ALA A 61 39.48 -12.09 9.10
N LYS A 62 38.55 -11.59 8.27
CA LYS A 62 38.07 -10.21 8.35
C LYS A 62 36.65 -10.19 8.89
N VAL A 63 36.41 -9.30 9.84
CA VAL A 63 35.08 -8.99 10.37
C VAL A 63 34.67 -7.64 9.80
N TRP A 64 33.46 -7.55 9.26
CA TRP A 64 32.83 -6.27 8.94
C TRP A 64 31.42 -6.20 9.50
N ILE A 65 30.98 -4.98 9.78
CA ILE A 65 29.62 -4.72 10.23
C ILE A 65 28.86 -4.11 9.08
N GLU A 66 27.82 -4.80 8.65
CA GLU A 66 26.85 -4.28 7.71
C GLU A 66 25.71 -3.61 8.48
N ARG A 67 25.48 -2.34 8.19
CA ARG A 67 24.35 -1.58 8.71
C ARG A 67 23.24 -1.57 7.68
N VAL A 68 22.11 -2.16 8.02
CA VAL A 68 20.90 -2.21 7.21
C VAL A 68 19.86 -1.26 7.79
N ILE A 69 19.39 -0.32 6.98
CA ILE A 69 18.35 0.64 7.33
C ILE A 69 17.08 0.23 6.57
N VAL A 70 15.99 0.09 7.30
CA VAL A 70 14.67 -0.24 6.74
C VAL A 70 13.77 0.97 6.95
N SER A 71 13.13 1.43 5.87
CA SER A 71 12.10 2.45 5.90
C SER A 71 10.80 1.88 5.36
N ILE A 72 9.69 2.14 6.04
CA ILE A 72 8.38 1.60 5.68
C ILE A 72 7.43 2.76 5.42
N GLU A 73 6.87 2.80 4.22
CA GLU A 73 5.78 3.71 3.88
C GLU A 73 4.46 3.00 4.11
N GLY A 74 3.53 3.63 4.83
CA GLY A 74 2.35 2.94 5.32
C GLY A 74 1.50 3.78 6.25
N GLU A 75 0.41 3.18 6.71
CA GLU A 75 -0.50 3.78 7.69
C GLU A 75 0.03 3.64 9.13
N LYS A 76 1.08 2.83 9.33
CA LYS A 76 1.61 2.48 10.65
C LYS A 76 2.54 3.55 11.21
N THR A 77 2.38 3.80 12.51
CA THR A 77 3.23 4.73 13.25
C THR A 77 4.59 4.12 13.59
N ALA A 78 5.58 4.97 13.87
CA ALA A 78 6.89 4.53 14.37
C ALA A 78 6.81 3.67 15.64
N LYS A 79 5.83 3.90 16.51
CA LYS A 79 5.64 3.09 17.72
C LYS A 79 5.17 1.67 17.38
N GLU A 80 4.28 1.52 16.41
CA GLU A 80 3.80 0.21 15.95
C GLU A 80 4.91 -0.56 15.21
N LEU A 81 5.69 0.13 14.38
CA LEU A 81 6.74 -0.51 13.59
C LEU A 81 7.99 -0.88 14.41
N ASN A 82 8.24 -0.21 15.54
CA ASN A 82 9.33 -0.57 16.46
C ASN A 82 8.96 -1.67 17.47
N GLN A 83 7.78 -2.29 17.33
CA GLN A 83 7.42 -3.42 18.19
C GLN A 83 8.37 -4.61 17.98
N PRO A 84 8.74 -5.35 19.04
CA PRO A 84 9.65 -6.50 18.94
C PRO A 84 9.24 -7.52 17.88
N ARG A 85 7.93 -7.79 17.74
CA ARG A 85 7.40 -8.71 16.73
C ARG A 85 7.79 -8.30 15.30
N VAL A 86 7.63 -7.02 14.97
CA VAL A 86 7.97 -6.48 13.63
C VAL A 86 9.47 -6.57 13.40
N ARG A 87 10.26 -6.15 14.39
CA ARG A 87 11.73 -6.21 14.31
C ARG A 87 12.26 -7.63 14.17
N ASN A 88 11.71 -8.59 14.89
CA ASN A 88 12.15 -9.99 14.84
C ASN A 88 11.92 -10.57 13.45
N VAL A 89 10.76 -10.34 12.84
CA VAL A 89 10.46 -10.82 11.48
C VAL A 89 11.43 -10.22 10.45
N LEU A 90 11.72 -8.93 10.54
CA LEU A 90 12.71 -8.30 9.65
C LEU A 90 14.11 -8.88 9.86
N PHE A 91 14.50 -9.11 11.11
CA PHE A 91 15.80 -9.68 11.45
C PHE A 91 15.95 -11.13 10.99
N GLU A 92 14.90 -11.94 11.11
CA GLU A 92 14.87 -13.32 10.61
C GLU A 92 15.09 -13.38 9.10
N ILE A 93 14.53 -12.45 8.33
CA ILE A 93 14.78 -12.35 6.88
C ILE A 93 16.25 -12.03 6.61
N LEU A 94 16.84 -11.08 7.34
CA LEU A 94 18.25 -10.73 7.18
C LEU A 94 19.21 -11.89 7.47
N LEU A 95 18.82 -12.81 8.36
CA LEU A 95 19.63 -13.98 8.70
C LEU A 95 19.38 -15.20 7.79
N SER A 96 18.14 -15.37 7.32
CA SER A 96 17.72 -16.57 6.59
C SER A 96 17.78 -16.45 5.07
N GLU A 97 17.78 -15.23 4.52
CA GLU A 97 17.86 -14.99 3.09
C GLU A 97 19.29 -14.62 2.66
N PRO A 98 20.05 -15.54 2.05
CA PRO A 98 21.39 -15.24 1.56
C PRO A 98 21.40 -14.27 0.37
N GLU A 99 20.34 -14.24 -0.44
CA GLU A 99 20.24 -13.37 -1.62
C GLU A 99 19.71 -11.99 -1.25
N LYS A 100 20.62 -11.03 -1.05
CA LYS A 100 20.26 -9.65 -0.64
C LYS A 100 19.29 -8.94 -1.59
N SER A 101 19.32 -9.28 -2.88
CA SER A 101 18.37 -8.80 -3.90
C SER A 101 16.93 -9.19 -3.59
N ALA A 102 16.70 -10.30 -2.89
CA ALA A 102 15.37 -10.77 -2.50
C ALA A 102 14.85 -10.12 -1.21
N TRP A 103 15.70 -9.46 -0.42
CA TRP A 103 15.31 -8.84 0.85
C TRP A 103 14.13 -7.87 0.74
N PRO A 104 14.09 -6.91 -0.22
CA PRO A 104 12.97 -5.98 -0.31
C PRO A 104 11.63 -6.69 -0.50
N ALA A 105 11.57 -7.65 -1.43
CA ALA A 105 10.35 -8.40 -1.73
C ALA A 105 9.91 -9.28 -0.54
N LYS A 106 10.86 -9.96 0.12
CA LYS A 106 10.54 -10.78 1.30
C LYS A 106 10.11 -9.95 2.49
N MET A 107 10.76 -8.81 2.74
CA MET A 107 10.37 -7.91 3.82
C MET A 107 9.01 -7.27 3.55
N GLN A 108 8.72 -6.85 2.32
CA GLN A 108 7.40 -6.36 1.93
C GLN A 108 6.32 -7.40 2.26
N ALA A 109 6.47 -8.64 1.77
CA ALA A 109 5.50 -9.70 2.00
C ALA A 109 5.33 -10.02 3.50
N ALA A 110 6.41 -10.04 4.27
CA ALA A 110 6.35 -10.30 5.70
C ALA A 110 5.69 -9.14 6.49
N MET A 111 5.95 -7.89 6.10
CA MET A 111 5.31 -6.74 6.72
C MET A 111 3.82 -6.70 6.42
N GLU A 112 3.41 -7.02 5.19
CA GLU A 112 2.00 -7.17 4.85
C GLU A 112 1.30 -8.28 5.65
N GLN A 113 2.00 -9.38 5.95
CA GLN A 113 1.45 -10.45 6.81
C GLN A 113 1.33 -10.03 8.28
N VAL A 114 2.29 -9.27 8.80
CA VAL A 114 2.31 -8.87 10.21
C VAL A 114 1.38 -7.68 10.49
N LEU A 115 1.32 -6.72 9.57
CA LEU A 115 0.65 -5.43 9.76
C LEU A 115 -0.65 -5.29 8.96
N GLY A 116 -0.87 -6.17 7.98
CA GLY A 116 -1.98 -6.12 7.03
C GLY A 116 -1.55 -5.52 5.69
N LYS A 117 -2.07 -6.08 4.58
CA LYS A 117 -1.71 -5.69 3.20
C LYS A 117 -1.96 -4.21 2.90
N THR A 118 -3.00 -3.62 3.47
CA THR A 118 -3.34 -2.21 3.25
C THR A 118 -2.52 -1.26 4.12
N ALA A 119 -1.88 -1.76 5.18
CA ALA A 119 -1.14 -0.93 6.12
C ALA A 119 0.30 -0.64 5.65
N VAL A 120 0.79 -1.36 4.64
CA VAL A 120 2.14 -1.28 4.10
C VAL A 120 2.06 -0.98 2.61
N HIS A 121 2.51 0.20 2.20
CA HIS A 121 2.58 0.58 0.80
C HIS A 121 3.89 0.13 0.16
N SER A 122 5.01 0.39 0.86
CA SER A 122 6.34 0.06 0.36
C SER A 122 7.33 -0.17 1.50
N VAL A 123 8.33 -1.01 1.24
CA VAL A 123 9.48 -1.23 2.11
C VAL A 123 10.75 -0.89 1.32
N HIS A 124 11.53 0.05 1.86
CA HIS A 124 12.80 0.48 1.30
C HIS A 124 13.97 0.04 2.17
N LEU A 125 15.04 -0.39 1.51
CA LEU A 125 16.28 -0.78 2.17
C LEU A 125 17.44 0.10 1.71
N SER A 126 18.28 0.48 2.67
CA SER A 126 19.59 1.07 2.41
C SER A 126 20.64 0.29 3.21
N GLN A 127 21.78 0.00 2.58
CA GLN A 127 22.87 -0.76 3.15
C GLN A 127 24.14 0.08 3.13
N CYS A 128 24.91 0.02 4.21
CA CYS A 128 26.25 0.59 4.26
C CYS A 128 27.18 -0.30 5.09
N PHE A 129 28.46 -0.31 4.74
CA PHE A 129 29.48 -1.06 5.43
C PHE A 129 30.24 -0.14 6.37
N LEU A 130 30.41 -0.58 7.62
CA LEU A 130 31.35 0.01 8.54
C LEU A 130 32.64 -0.80 8.45
N LEU A 131 33.67 -0.20 7.88
CA LEU A 131 35.01 -0.76 7.86
C LEU A 131 35.69 -0.36 9.17
N PHE A 132 36.23 -1.36 9.87
CA PHE A 132 37.10 -1.20 11.04
C PHE A 132 38.53 -1.57 10.67
#